data_AF-D8F2L7-F1
#
_entry.id   AF-D8F2L7-F1
#
_cell.length_a   1.000
_cell.length_b   1.000
_cell.length_c   1.000
_cell.angle_alpha   90.00
_cell.angle_beta   90.00
_cell.angle_gamma   90.00
#
_symmetry.space_group_name_H-M   'P 1'
#
loop_
_entity.id
_entity.type
_entity.pdbx_description
1 polymer ?
#
loop_
_entity_poly.entity_id
_entity_poly.type
_entity_poly.pdbx_seq_one_letter_code
_entity_poly.pdbx_strand_id
1 'polypeptide(L)'
;MSFKENLKIKMKIDKLVKKLISTMKEPPGKWWLDKVLTEELLHMTDFKHEKVRDLQLYVRPWTGEIMEVLVLDNALPIYRTTVHDVVLRKSPCWHEMVSIRNIRKIMNDKDVIISKGKASLQKLHADALALLDFTYTGDDMALLLEDARRGLDRKSIERIQECLGFFFEILNFQRLFFGPTDNDLQTFAMAKPDSGHFPPFKHLILFDERTLLLGMKKGAFSPERDLDLDWFGQYLRGEKAADLQGMDVFEFLAELALEKAHQDAADVQKWIEPQDPLLTAAA
;
A
#
# COMPACT_ATOMS: atom_id res chain seq x y z
N MET A 1 4.37 3.14 17.79
CA MET A 1 5.35 3.01 16.69
C MET A 1 5.60 4.40 16.16
N SER A 2 6.85 4.73 15.82
CA SER A 2 7.16 6.00 15.15
C SER A 2 6.55 6.03 13.75
N PHE A 3 6.34 7.22 13.19
CA PHE A 3 5.84 7.39 11.83
C PHE A 3 6.70 6.62 10.80
N LYS A 4 8.03 6.70 10.94
CA LYS A 4 8.96 5.97 10.08
C LYS A 4 8.77 4.44 10.15
N GLU A 5 8.52 3.89 11.34
CA GLU A 5 8.23 2.46 11.50
C GLU A 5 6.89 2.08 10.83
N ASN A 6 5.86 2.90 10.97
CA ASN A 6 4.58 2.67 10.31
C ASN A 6 4.72 2.70 8.77
N LEU A 7 5.50 3.63 8.21
CA LEU A 7 5.82 3.64 6.78
C LEU A 7 6.56 2.38 6.34
N LYS A 8 7.56 1.93 7.12
CA LYS A 8 8.27 0.67 6.82
C LYS A 8 7.31 -0.52 6.78
N ILE A 9 6.40 -0.59 7.74
CA ILE A 9 5.40 -1.66 7.80
C ILE A 9 4.45 -1.56 6.61
N LYS A 10 3.95 -0.37 6.26
CA LYS A 10 3.13 -0.16 5.06
C LYS A 10 3.82 -0.66 3.79
N MET A 11 5.05 -0.21 3.53
CA MET A 11 5.81 -0.63 2.35
C MET A 11 6.04 -2.16 2.33
N LYS A 12 6.19 -2.78 3.51
CA LYS A 12 6.31 -4.24 3.64
C LYS A 12 4.99 -4.93 3.29
N ILE A 13 3.86 -4.45 3.83
CA ILE A 13 2.51 -4.94 3.54
C ILE A 13 2.24 -4.86 2.03
N ASP A 14 2.51 -3.72 1.39
CA ASP A 14 2.31 -3.49 -0.04
C ASP A 14 3.13 -4.47 -0.90
N LYS A 15 4.41 -4.67 -0.54
CA LYS A 15 5.28 -5.66 -1.20
C LYS A 15 4.78 -7.09 -1.04
N LEU A 16 4.35 -7.47 0.17
CA LEU A 16 3.82 -8.81 0.46
C LEU A 16 2.56 -9.10 -0.36
N VAL A 17 1.62 -8.16 -0.37
CA VAL A 17 0.36 -8.31 -1.12
C VAL A 17 0.61 -8.36 -2.61
N LYS A 18 1.49 -7.50 -3.15
CA LYS A 18 1.88 -7.57 -4.57
C LYS A 18 2.51 -8.92 -4.94
N LYS A 19 3.39 -9.44 -4.08
CA LYS A 19 4.00 -10.76 -4.26
C LYS A 19 2.94 -11.86 -4.22
N LEU A 20 2.06 -11.87 -3.23
CA LEU A 20 0.95 -12.82 -3.11
C LEU A 20 0.05 -12.80 -4.36
N ILE A 21 -0.37 -11.61 -4.80
CA ILE A 21 -1.19 -11.46 -6.01
C ILE A 21 -0.45 -12.00 -7.24
N SER A 22 0.86 -11.75 -7.39
CA SER A 22 1.65 -12.27 -8.52
C SER A 22 1.82 -13.79 -8.49
N THR A 23 1.83 -14.39 -7.30
CA THR A 23 1.90 -15.85 -7.14
C THR A 23 0.56 -16.55 -7.36
N MET A 24 -0.56 -15.84 -7.22
CA MET A 24 -1.89 -16.36 -7.50
C MET A 24 -2.08 -16.56 -9.01
N LYS A 25 -2.04 -17.81 -9.47
CA LYS A 25 -2.37 -18.16 -10.84
C LYS A 25 -3.89 -18.05 -11.07
N GLU A 26 -4.30 -17.26 -12.07
CA GLU A 26 -5.66 -17.31 -12.62
C GLU A 26 -5.83 -18.55 -13.54
N PRO A 27 -7.06 -19.05 -13.77
CA PRO A 27 -7.32 -20.38 -14.35
C PRO A 27 -6.72 -20.58 -15.76
N PRO A 28 -6.45 -21.85 -16.20
CA PRO A 28 -7.02 -23.09 -15.67
C PRO A 28 -6.05 -23.93 -14.81
N GLY A 29 -6.53 -24.35 -13.63
CA GLY A 29 -5.99 -25.49 -12.89
C GLY A 29 -5.19 -25.16 -11.62
N LYS A 30 -5.91 -25.13 -10.49
CA LYS A 30 -5.47 -24.90 -9.10
C LYS A 30 -4.95 -23.51 -8.77
N TRP A 31 -5.78 -22.79 -8.03
CA TRP A 31 -5.34 -21.67 -7.21
C TRP A 31 -4.25 -22.15 -6.25
N TRP A 32 -3.10 -21.50 -6.33
CA TRP A 32 -1.97 -21.72 -5.44
C TRP A 32 -1.79 -20.44 -4.62
N LEU A 33 -1.93 -20.59 -3.30
CA LEU A 33 -1.68 -19.52 -2.33
C LEU A 33 -0.39 -19.86 -1.60
N ASP A 34 0.53 -18.90 -1.52
CA ASP A 34 1.68 -19.01 -0.65
C ASP A 34 1.21 -18.82 0.81
N LYS A 35 1.05 -19.93 1.52
CA LYS A 35 0.56 -19.93 2.90
C LYS A 35 1.52 -19.23 3.85
N VAL A 36 2.82 -19.34 3.64
CA VAL A 36 3.83 -18.73 4.52
C VAL A 36 3.78 -17.21 4.41
N LEU A 37 3.71 -16.68 3.18
CA LEU A 37 3.56 -15.24 2.96
C LEU A 37 2.19 -14.71 3.45
N THR A 38 1.15 -15.55 3.37
CA THR A 38 -0.17 -15.19 3.88
C THR A 38 -0.20 -15.13 5.41
N GLU A 39 0.47 -16.08 6.09
CA GLU A 39 0.65 -16.04 7.55
C GLU A 39 1.42 -14.79 7.98
N GLU A 40 2.47 -14.41 7.24
CA GLU A 40 3.20 -13.16 7.52
C GLU A 40 2.30 -11.92 7.42
N LEU A 41 1.43 -11.85 6.41
CA LEU A 41 0.44 -10.76 6.30
C LEU A 41 -0.57 -10.80 7.45
N LEU A 42 -1.06 -11.98 7.83
CA LEU A 42 -2.03 -12.14 8.91
C LEU A 42 -1.46 -11.73 10.28
N HIS A 43 -0.17 -11.95 10.53
CA HIS A 43 0.49 -11.44 11.74
C HIS A 43 0.54 -9.91 11.83
N MET A 44 0.31 -9.20 10.73
CA MET A 44 0.21 -7.73 10.70
C MET A 44 -1.24 -7.23 10.81
N THR A 45 -2.20 -8.14 11.02
CA THR A 45 -3.62 -7.83 11.23
C THR A 45 -4.05 -8.14 12.66
N ASP A 46 -5.29 -7.80 13.01
CA ASP A 46 -5.89 -8.07 14.31
C ASP A 46 -6.58 -9.45 14.41
N PHE A 47 -6.46 -10.27 13.36
CA PHE A 47 -6.98 -11.64 13.37
C PHE A 47 -6.21 -12.52 14.36
N LYS A 48 -6.96 -13.29 15.15
CA LYS A 48 -6.39 -14.26 16.10
C LYS A 48 -6.33 -15.63 15.45
N HIS A 49 -5.17 -16.26 15.52
CA HIS A 49 -5.00 -17.63 15.06
C HIS A 49 -5.74 -18.61 15.97
N GLU A 50 -6.52 -19.51 15.37
CA GLU A 50 -7.23 -20.57 16.06
C GLU A 50 -7.14 -21.86 15.23
N LYS A 51 -6.58 -22.92 15.82
CA LYS A 51 -6.53 -24.24 15.18
C LYS A 51 -7.72 -25.07 15.65
N VAL A 52 -8.61 -25.43 14.71
CA VAL A 52 -9.80 -26.23 15.01
C VAL A 52 -9.86 -27.43 14.07
N ARG A 53 -9.85 -28.64 14.64
CA ARG A 53 -9.71 -29.90 13.88
C ARG A 53 -8.41 -29.86 13.04
N ASP A 54 -8.54 -30.02 11.73
CA ASP A 54 -7.49 -29.93 10.71
C ASP A 54 -7.39 -28.54 10.06
N LEU A 55 -8.26 -27.59 10.45
CA LEU A 55 -8.32 -26.25 9.87
C LEU A 55 -7.44 -25.26 10.63
N GLN A 56 -6.74 -24.42 9.86
CA GLN A 56 -6.03 -23.24 10.34
C GLN A 56 -6.96 -22.04 10.13
N LEU A 57 -7.55 -21.54 11.21
CA LEU A 57 -8.50 -20.45 11.18
C LEU A 57 -7.88 -19.17 11.75
N TYR A 58 -8.35 -18.05 11.24
CA TYR A 58 -8.01 -16.72 11.72
C TYR A 58 -9.32 -16.00 12.00
N VAL A 59 -9.55 -15.61 13.24
CA VAL A 59 -10.86 -15.13 13.72
C VAL A 59 -10.77 -13.70 14.24
N ARG A 60 -11.79 -12.91 13.93
CA ARG A 60 -11.97 -11.55 14.43
C ARG A 60 -13.42 -11.33 14.87
N PRO A 61 -13.68 -10.77 16.06
CA PRO A 61 -15.03 -10.44 16.49
C PRO A 61 -15.72 -9.45 15.55
N TRP A 62 -17.00 -9.69 15.23
CA TRP A 62 -17.82 -8.74 14.45
C TRP A 62 -18.99 -8.20 15.27
N THR A 63 -19.95 -9.06 15.65
CA THR A 63 -21.11 -8.65 16.46
C THR A 63 -21.72 -9.85 17.17
N GLY A 64 -21.85 -9.79 18.49
CA GLY A 64 -22.35 -10.91 19.30
C GLY A 64 -21.49 -12.15 19.11
N GLU A 65 -22.11 -13.28 18.76
CA GLU A 65 -21.42 -14.55 18.47
C GLU A 65 -20.89 -14.65 17.02
N ILE A 66 -21.21 -13.69 16.15
CA ILE A 66 -20.78 -13.68 14.76
C ILE A 66 -19.34 -13.15 14.68
N MET A 67 -18.49 -13.93 14.02
CA MET A 67 -17.07 -13.63 13.81
C MET A 67 -16.82 -13.47 12.31
N GLU A 68 -15.80 -12.69 11.95
CA GLU A 68 -15.14 -12.85 10.67
C GLU A 68 -14.11 -13.98 10.80
N VAL A 69 -14.29 -15.04 10.01
CA VAL A 69 -13.47 -16.25 10.07
C VAL A 69 -12.80 -16.45 8.71
N LEU A 70 -11.49 -16.25 8.69
CA LEU A 70 -10.65 -16.58 7.55
C LEU A 70 -10.14 -18.02 7.68
N VAL A 71 -10.22 -18.79 6.59
CA VAL A 71 -9.63 -20.13 6.50
C VAL A 71 -8.34 -20.05 5.70
N LEU A 72 -7.23 -20.49 6.28
CA LEU A 72 -5.94 -20.55 5.58
C LEU A 72 -5.86 -21.79 4.67
N ASP A 73 -6.65 -21.74 3.60
CA ASP A 73 -6.65 -22.70 2.50
C ASP A 73 -6.30 -22.01 1.16
N ASN A 74 -6.23 -22.77 0.07
CA ASN A 74 -5.83 -22.22 -1.24
C ASN A 74 -6.84 -21.22 -1.84
N ALA A 75 -8.10 -21.24 -1.38
CA ALA A 75 -9.13 -20.31 -1.83
C ALA A 75 -9.18 -19.03 -0.96
N LEU A 76 -8.52 -19.05 0.20
CA LEU A 76 -8.51 -17.98 1.20
C LEU A 76 -9.89 -17.36 1.44
N PRO A 77 -10.91 -18.16 1.79
CA PRO A 77 -12.25 -17.65 2.03
C PRO A 77 -12.31 -16.89 3.37
N ILE A 78 -13.04 -15.78 3.37
CA ILE A 78 -13.45 -15.07 4.59
C ILE A 78 -14.95 -15.27 4.75
N TYR A 79 -15.35 -15.80 5.90
CA TYR A 79 -16.74 -16.04 6.28
C TYR A 79 -17.20 -15.05 7.35
N ARG A 80 -18.50 -14.75 7.38
CA ARG A 80 -19.16 -14.03 8.49
C ARG A 80 -20.17 -14.95 9.15
N THR A 81 -19.72 -15.73 10.11
CA THR A 81 -20.54 -16.73 10.82
C THR A 81 -19.80 -17.18 12.08
N THR A 82 -20.27 -18.23 12.75
CA THR A 82 -19.58 -18.80 13.90
C THR A 82 -18.46 -19.74 13.47
N VAL A 83 -17.43 -19.92 14.30
CA VAL A 83 -16.35 -20.89 14.05
C VAL A 83 -16.93 -22.30 13.83
N HIS A 84 -17.95 -22.69 14.59
CA HIS A 84 -18.62 -23.97 14.44
C HIS A 84 -19.25 -24.15 13.05
N ASP A 85 -19.92 -23.13 12.50
CA ASP A 85 -20.54 -23.21 11.17
C ASP A 85 -19.48 -23.31 10.06
N VAL A 86 -18.32 -22.64 10.20
CA VAL A 86 -17.20 -22.80 9.26
C VAL A 86 -16.61 -24.21 9.32
N VAL A 87 -16.39 -24.72 10.53
CA VAL A 87 -15.83 -26.07 10.75
C VAL A 87 -16.77 -27.13 10.18
N LEU A 88 -18.09 -27.01 10.38
CA LEU A 88 -19.10 -27.88 9.78
C LEU A 88 -18.98 -27.90 8.24
N ARG A 89 -18.76 -26.75 7.61
CA ARG A 89 -18.72 -26.63 6.14
C ARG A 89 -17.41 -27.15 5.53
N LYS A 90 -16.29 -26.97 6.23
CA LYS A 90 -14.94 -27.25 5.70
C LYS A 90 -14.37 -28.60 6.11
N SER A 91 -14.70 -29.06 7.32
CA SER A 91 -14.23 -30.32 7.87
C SER A 91 -15.34 -31.02 8.67
N PRO A 92 -16.44 -31.45 8.01
CA PRO A 92 -17.54 -32.13 8.68
C PRO A 92 -17.14 -33.51 9.18
N CYS A 93 -17.58 -33.88 10.38
CA CYS A 93 -17.51 -35.25 10.88
C CYS A 93 -18.68 -36.09 10.34
N TRP A 94 -18.51 -37.42 10.27
CA TRP A 94 -19.53 -38.32 9.70
C TRP A 94 -20.92 -38.16 10.33
N HIS A 95 -21.01 -38.04 11.65
CA HIS A 95 -22.27 -37.81 12.37
C HIS A 95 -22.96 -36.48 11.98
N GLU A 96 -22.19 -35.45 11.64
CA GLU A 96 -22.71 -34.15 11.21
C GLU A 96 -23.28 -34.23 9.78
N MET A 97 -22.76 -35.14 8.95
CA MET A 97 -23.18 -35.38 7.57
C MET A 97 -24.47 -36.19 7.43
N VAL A 98 -25.05 -36.71 8.51
CA VAL A 98 -26.29 -37.51 8.47
C VAL A 98 -27.55 -36.63 8.34
N SER A 99 -27.46 -35.35 8.73
CA SER A 99 -28.57 -34.39 8.66
C SER A 99 -28.65 -33.73 7.27
N ILE A 100 -29.78 -33.87 6.58
CA ILE A 100 -30.05 -33.21 5.28
C ILE A 100 -29.84 -31.69 5.37
N ARG A 101 -30.19 -31.09 6.52
CA ARG A 101 -29.99 -29.65 6.76
C ARG A 101 -28.50 -29.28 6.76
N ASN A 102 -27.66 -30.10 7.38
CA ASN A 102 -26.22 -29.88 7.42
C ASN A 102 -25.58 -30.11 6.06
N ILE A 103 -25.98 -31.16 5.33
CA ILE A 103 -25.53 -31.40 3.95
C ILE A 103 -25.79 -30.16 3.08
N ARG A 104 -26.98 -29.56 3.17
CA ARG A 104 -27.32 -28.35 2.41
C ARG A 104 -26.41 -27.16 2.74
N LYS A 105 -26.01 -26.99 4.01
CA LYS A 105 -25.06 -25.95 4.44
C LYS A 105 -23.63 -26.22 3.92
N ILE A 106 -23.19 -27.47 3.97
CA ILE A 106 -21.86 -27.88 3.48
C ILE A 106 -21.74 -27.62 1.98
N MET A 107 -22.81 -27.92 1.22
CA MET A 107 -22.84 -27.78 -0.23
C MET A 107 -22.93 -26.33 -0.72
N ASN A 108 -23.48 -25.41 0.08
CA ASN A 108 -23.71 -24.03 -0.35
C ASN A 108 -23.23 -23.06 0.74
N ASP A 109 -22.14 -22.34 0.47
CA ASP A 109 -21.51 -21.38 1.37
C ASP A 109 -21.76 -19.91 0.97
N LYS A 110 -22.60 -19.66 -0.05
CA LYS A 110 -22.87 -18.31 -0.58
C LYS A 110 -23.57 -17.39 0.41
N ASP A 111 -24.25 -17.96 1.40
CA ASP A 111 -24.96 -17.24 2.46
C ASP A 111 -24.03 -16.63 3.51
N VAL A 112 -22.82 -17.19 3.66
CA VAL A 112 -21.88 -16.83 4.74
C VAL A 112 -20.54 -16.31 4.24
N ILE A 113 -20.19 -16.56 2.98
CA ILE A 113 -18.94 -16.09 2.39
C ILE A 113 -18.99 -14.58 2.11
N ILE A 114 -17.98 -13.86 2.57
CA ILE A 114 -17.78 -12.44 2.25
C ILE A 114 -16.90 -12.29 1.00
N SER A 115 -15.73 -12.94 1.01
CA SER A 115 -14.72 -12.80 -0.03
C SER A 115 -13.92 -14.09 -0.22
N LYS A 116 -13.29 -14.23 -1.38
CA LYS A 116 -12.37 -15.31 -1.72
C LYS A 116 -11.16 -14.74 -2.47
N GLY A 117 -9.97 -15.31 -2.27
CA GLY A 117 -8.77 -15.01 -3.06
C GLY A 117 -8.28 -13.59 -3.04
N LYS A 118 -8.11 -12.99 -4.23
CA LYS A 118 -7.62 -11.61 -4.40
C LYS A 118 -8.46 -10.61 -3.60
N ALA A 119 -9.78 -10.78 -3.54
CA ALA A 119 -10.66 -9.93 -2.74
C ALA A 119 -10.39 -10.09 -1.23
N SER A 120 -10.10 -11.31 -0.76
CA SER A 120 -9.70 -11.54 0.64
C SER A 120 -8.33 -10.92 0.94
N LEU A 121 -7.36 -11.01 0.02
CA LEU A 121 -6.06 -10.36 0.17
C LEU A 121 -6.17 -8.83 0.22
N GLN A 122 -7.02 -8.23 -0.62
CA GLN A 122 -7.29 -6.79 -0.58
C GLN A 122 -7.96 -6.37 0.73
N LYS A 123 -8.87 -7.20 1.27
CA LYS A 123 -9.46 -6.95 2.59
C LYS A 123 -8.40 -7.03 3.71
N LEU A 124 -7.55 -8.06 3.72
CA LEU A 124 -6.45 -8.19 4.68
C LEU A 124 -5.44 -7.04 4.57
N HIS A 125 -5.15 -6.60 3.36
CA HIS A 125 -4.32 -5.43 3.08
C HIS A 125 -4.91 -4.18 3.75
N ALA A 126 -6.19 -3.88 3.49
CA ALA A 126 -6.87 -2.75 4.10
C ALA A 126 -6.95 -2.87 5.63
N ASP A 127 -7.24 -4.06 6.15
CA ASP A 127 -7.28 -4.34 7.59
C ASP A 127 -5.91 -4.10 8.25
N ALA A 128 -4.82 -4.54 7.63
CA ALA A 128 -3.47 -4.31 8.14
C ALA A 128 -3.07 -2.83 8.10
N LEU A 129 -3.44 -2.11 7.04
CA LEU A 129 -3.17 -0.67 6.92
C LEU A 129 -3.97 0.15 7.94
N ALA A 130 -5.20 -0.26 8.27
CA ALA A 130 -6.04 0.43 9.25
C ALA A 130 -5.48 0.41 10.68
N LEU A 131 -4.53 -0.50 10.98
CA LEU A 131 -3.84 -0.57 12.27
C LEU A 131 -2.65 0.39 12.37
N LEU A 132 -2.24 1.01 11.25
CA LEU A 132 -1.09 1.89 11.20
C LEU A 132 -1.53 3.35 11.32
N ASP A 133 -0.71 4.12 12.02
CA ASP A 133 -0.88 5.57 12.13
C ASP A 133 0.04 6.27 11.12
N PHE A 134 -0.57 6.97 10.18
CA PHE A 134 0.14 7.73 9.14
C PHE A 134 0.13 9.23 9.41
N THR A 135 -0.29 9.68 10.59
CA THR A 135 -0.10 11.06 10.99
C THR A 135 1.39 11.36 11.17
N TYR A 136 1.83 12.54 10.73
CA TYR A 136 3.23 12.97 10.84
C TYR A 136 3.33 14.47 11.08
N THR A 137 4.48 14.86 11.61
CA THR A 137 4.82 16.22 11.99
C THR A 137 6.10 16.71 11.30
N GLY A 138 6.44 17.98 11.50
CA GLY A 138 7.72 18.54 11.07
C GLY A 138 8.93 17.81 11.67
N ASP A 139 8.82 17.37 12.93
CA ASP A 139 9.90 16.63 13.61
C ASP A 139 10.11 15.26 12.97
N ASP A 140 9.05 14.58 12.54
CA ASP A 140 9.16 13.32 11.80
C ASP A 140 9.87 13.52 10.45
N MET A 141 9.58 14.62 9.75
CA MET A 141 10.27 14.96 8.50
C MET A 141 11.75 15.27 8.74
N ALA A 142 12.08 15.99 9.82
CA ALA A 142 13.47 16.29 10.18
C ALA A 142 14.27 15.01 10.44
N LEU A 143 13.67 14.00 11.07
CA LEU A 143 14.30 12.68 11.25
C LEU A 143 14.56 11.97 9.91
N LEU A 144 13.61 12.03 8.96
CA LEU A 144 13.80 11.46 7.62
C LEU A 144 14.90 12.18 6.84
N LEU A 145 14.97 13.52 6.91
CA LEU A 145 16.01 14.32 6.28
C LEU A 145 17.40 14.00 6.85
N GLU A 146 17.51 13.84 8.16
CA GLU A 146 18.77 13.50 8.80
C GLU A 146 19.26 12.10 8.38
N ASP A 147 18.35 11.13 8.24
CA ASP A 147 18.71 9.82 7.71
C ASP A 147 19.12 9.87 6.23
N ALA A 148 18.47 10.71 5.42
CA ALA A 148 18.82 10.95 4.02
C ALA A 148 20.22 11.58 3.89
N ARG A 149 20.52 12.59 4.71
CA ARG A 149 21.84 13.24 4.81
C ARG A 149 22.92 12.20 5.12
N ARG A 150 22.69 11.38 6.15
CA ARG A 150 23.62 10.28 6.50
C ARG A 150 23.77 9.25 5.38
N GLY A 151 22.71 8.99 4.60
CA GLY A 151 22.74 8.12 3.43
C GLY A 151 23.66 8.67 2.33
N LEU A 152 23.52 9.95 2.01
CA LEU A 152 24.34 10.67 1.03
C LEU A 152 25.81 10.76 1.48
N ASP A 153 26.06 11.19 2.72
CA ASP A 153 27.41 11.34 3.28
C ASP A 153 28.19 10.01 3.27
N ARG A 154 27.49 8.91 3.60
CA ARG A 154 28.06 7.56 3.59
C ARG A 154 28.03 6.88 2.23
N LYS A 155 27.52 7.55 1.19
CA LYS A 155 27.40 7.00 -0.17
C LYS A 155 26.67 5.64 -0.20
N SER A 156 25.65 5.49 0.65
CA SER A 156 24.92 4.24 0.82
C SER A 156 23.67 4.23 -0.07
N ILE A 157 23.75 3.51 -1.20
CA ILE A 157 22.64 3.34 -2.15
C ILE A 157 21.37 2.86 -1.44
N GLU A 158 21.50 1.82 -0.62
CA GLU A 158 20.38 1.24 0.12
C GLU A 158 19.68 2.27 1.03
N ARG A 159 20.46 3.09 1.75
CA ARG A 159 19.88 4.14 2.62
C ARG A 159 19.23 5.25 1.83
N ILE A 160 19.83 5.67 0.72
CA ILE A 160 19.27 6.72 -0.15
C ILE A 160 17.94 6.22 -0.74
N GLN A 161 17.91 4.99 -1.26
CA GLN A 161 16.70 4.37 -1.78
C GLN A 161 15.64 4.17 -0.70
N GLU A 162 16.02 3.77 0.51
CA GLU A 162 15.08 3.66 1.64
C GLU A 162 14.45 5.02 1.97
N CYS A 163 15.26 6.08 2.06
CA CYS A 163 14.77 7.43 2.35
C CYS A 163 13.87 7.97 1.23
N LEU A 164 14.27 7.81 -0.03
CA LEU A 164 13.44 8.15 -1.19
C LEU A 164 12.12 7.37 -1.15
N GLY A 165 12.17 6.08 -0.80
CA GLY A 165 10.99 5.24 -0.64
C GLY A 165 9.96 5.80 0.34
N PHE A 166 10.39 6.39 1.46
CA PHE A 166 9.48 7.05 2.40
C PHE A 166 8.80 8.27 1.79
N PHE A 167 9.57 9.16 1.14
CA PHE A 167 8.98 10.35 0.51
C PHE A 167 8.05 9.97 -0.65
N PHE A 168 8.42 8.95 -1.43
CA PHE A 168 7.60 8.47 -2.54
C PHE A 168 6.27 7.93 -2.07
N GLU A 169 6.26 7.28 -0.91
CA GLU A 169 5.04 6.80 -0.29
C GLU A 169 4.13 7.94 0.17
N ILE A 170 4.69 8.96 0.83
CA ILE A 170 3.93 10.11 1.32
C ILE A 170 3.34 10.93 0.16
N LEU A 171 4.14 11.11 -0.88
CA LEU A 171 3.87 12.03 -1.99
C LEU A 171 3.33 11.34 -3.25
N ASN A 172 3.13 10.02 -3.22
CA ASN A 172 2.65 9.22 -4.36
C ASN A 172 3.52 9.33 -5.62
N PHE A 173 4.83 9.25 -5.44
CA PHE A 173 5.75 9.11 -6.58
C PHE A 173 5.64 7.70 -7.17
N GLN A 174 5.70 7.64 -8.49
CA GLN A 174 5.69 6.41 -9.26
C GLN A 174 6.98 6.28 -10.06
N ARG A 175 7.45 5.05 -10.19
CA ARG A 175 8.61 4.75 -11.04
C ARG A 175 8.21 4.90 -12.51
N LEU A 176 9.02 5.61 -13.27
CA LEU A 176 8.91 5.72 -14.72
C LEU A 176 9.96 4.81 -15.39
N PHE A 177 9.62 4.34 -16.58
CA PHE A 177 10.50 3.52 -17.41
C PHE A 177 10.64 4.18 -18.77
N PHE A 178 11.87 4.56 -19.14
CA PHE A 178 12.19 5.20 -20.41
C PHE A 178 12.90 4.21 -21.34
N GLY A 179 12.17 3.21 -21.84
CA GLY A 179 12.74 2.19 -22.73
C GLY A 179 13.92 1.43 -22.09
N PRO A 180 14.82 0.85 -22.90
CA PRO A 180 16.05 0.20 -22.41
C PRO A 180 17.07 1.29 -22.02
N THR A 181 16.84 1.96 -20.89
CA THR A 181 17.87 2.82 -20.28
C THR A 181 18.90 1.94 -19.54
N ASP A 182 20.08 2.52 -19.28
CA ASP A 182 21.10 1.94 -18.39
C ASP A 182 20.45 1.52 -17.06
N ASN A 183 20.64 0.26 -16.64
CA ASN A 183 19.88 -0.36 -15.53
C ASN A 183 20.05 0.37 -14.18
N ASP A 184 21.10 1.18 -14.05
CA ASP A 184 21.49 1.85 -12.82
C ASP A 184 20.83 3.23 -12.64
N LEU A 185 20.16 3.76 -13.67
CA LEU A 185 19.40 5.01 -13.56
C LEU A 185 17.95 4.73 -13.21
N GLN A 186 17.54 5.15 -12.01
CA GLN A 186 16.17 5.09 -11.58
C GLN A 186 15.47 6.44 -11.79
N THR A 187 14.26 6.39 -12.35
CA THR A 187 13.46 7.59 -12.61
C THR A 187 12.10 7.50 -11.93
N PHE A 188 11.70 8.59 -11.28
CA PHE A 188 10.46 8.66 -10.52
C PHE A 188 9.77 9.99 -10.76
N ALA A 189 8.44 10.01 -10.75
CA ALA A 189 7.70 11.26 -10.82
C ALA A 189 6.42 11.19 -10.00
N MET A 190 6.00 12.34 -9.49
CA MET A 190 4.75 12.48 -8.73
C MET A 190 3.56 12.38 -9.67
N ALA A 191 2.65 11.44 -9.40
CA ALA A 191 1.40 11.34 -10.13
C ALA A 191 0.40 12.38 -9.62
N LYS A 192 -0.29 13.08 -10.53
CA LYS A 192 -1.38 13.99 -10.15
C LYS A 192 -2.71 13.22 -10.13
N PRO A 193 -3.47 13.21 -9.02
CA PRO A 193 -4.64 12.34 -8.89
C PRO A 193 -5.90 12.75 -9.69
N ASP A 194 -5.94 13.88 -10.41
CA ASP A 194 -7.15 14.32 -11.13
C ASP A 194 -6.89 15.22 -12.36
N SER A 195 -6.49 14.63 -13.48
CA SER A 195 -6.60 15.32 -14.76
C SER A 195 -6.76 14.31 -15.88
N GLY A 196 -7.92 14.34 -16.53
CA GLY A 196 -8.24 13.46 -17.65
C GLY A 196 -7.24 13.51 -18.81
N HIS A 197 -7.46 12.56 -19.72
CA HIS A 197 -6.80 12.22 -20.98
C HIS A 197 -5.29 12.02 -21.02
N PHE A 198 -4.45 12.65 -20.19
CA PHE A 198 -3.01 12.33 -20.09
C PHE A 198 -2.49 12.80 -18.72
N PRO A 199 -2.08 11.94 -17.77
CA PRO A 199 -1.63 12.44 -16.47
C PRO A 199 -0.30 13.20 -16.66
N PRO A 200 -0.24 14.54 -16.43
CA PRO A 200 1.04 15.21 -16.35
C PRO A 200 1.65 14.78 -15.02
N PHE A 201 2.76 14.05 -15.10
CA PHE A 201 3.59 13.86 -13.93
C PHE A 201 4.14 15.22 -13.50
N LYS A 202 4.41 15.36 -12.21
CA LYS A 202 5.13 16.50 -11.68
C LYS A 202 6.41 16.02 -11.05
N HIS A 203 7.42 16.88 -11.03
CA HIS A 203 8.63 16.68 -10.24
C HIS A 203 9.34 15.36 -10.62
N LEU A 204 10.14 15.38 -11.69
CA LEU A 204 10.90 14.20 -12.09
C LEU A 204 12.16 14.08 -11.23
N ILE A 205 12.33 12.95 -10.56
CA ILE A 205 13.52 12.57 -9.80
C ILE A 205 14.32 11.55 -10.59
N LEU A 206 15.62 11.75 -10.61
CA LEU A 206 16.61 10.96 -11.31
C LEU A 206 17.66 10.54 -10.30
N PHE A 207 17.84 9.24 -10.12
CA PHE A 207 18.84 8.69 -9.23
C PHE A 207 19.74 7.72 -9.98
N ASP A 208 20.99 8.13 -10.22
CA ASP A 208 22.02 7.28 -10.82
C ASP A 208 22.77 6.57 -9.70
N GLU A 209 22.62 5.25 -9.62
CA GLU A 209 23.26 4.43 -8.58
C GLU A 209 24.77 4.31 -8.76
N ARG A 210 25.28 4.43 -9.99
CA ARG A 210 26.70 4.32 -10.29
C ARG A 210 27.45 5.56 -9.82
N THR A 211 26.88 6.73 -10.06
CA THR A 211 27.49 8.02 -9.71
C THR A 211 27.00 8.59 -8.39
N LEU A 212 25.92 8.03 -7.82
CA LEU A 212 25.19 8.52 -6.65
C LEU A 212 24.63 9.94 -6.84
N LEU A 213 24.46 10.35 -8.10
CA LEU A 213 23.86 11.63 -8.41
C LEU A 213 22.35 11.52 -8.28
N LEU A 214 21.83 12.23 -7.28
CA LEU A 214 20.40 12.48 -7.11
C LEU A 214 20.08 13.85 -7.69
N GLY A 215 19.27 13.88 -8.74
CA GLY A 215 18.83 15.09 -9.41
C GLY A 215 17.31 15.16 -9.47
N MET A 216 16.79 16.38 -9.52
CA MET A 216 15.36 16.60 -9.68
C MET A 216 15.06 17.75 -10.65
N LYS A 217 14.09 17.53 -11.53
CA LYS A 217 13.45 18.55 -12.35
C LYS A 217 12.14 18.98 -11.71
N LYS A 218 11.97 20.27 -11.41
CA LYS A 218 10.73 20.83 -10.90
C LYS A 218 9.71 21.04 -12.03
N GLY A 219 8.43 20.96 -11.66
CA GLY A 219 7.33 21.28 -12.57
C GLY A 219 6.76 20.08 -13.31
N ALA A 220 5.92 20.37 -14.31
CA ALA A 220 5.26 19.35 -15.11
C ALA A 220 6.25 18.61 -16.01
N PHE A 221 6.04 17.30 -16.15
CA PHE A 221 6.80 16.41 -16.99
C PHE A 221 5.85 15.38 -17.60
N SER A 222 5.98 15.12 -18.90
CA SER A 222 5.28 14.03 -19.56
C SER A 222 6.24 13.19 -20.40
N PRO A 223 6.27 11.85 -20.23
CA PRO A 223 7.07 10.97 -21.09
C PRO A 223 6.59 10.95 -22.55
N GLU A 224 5.40 11.48 -22.84
CA GLU A 224 4.84 11.53 -24.19
C GLU A 224 5.12 12.86 -24.91
N ARG A 225 5.70 13.83 -24.21
CA ARG A 225 6.00 15.14 -24.76
C ARG A 225 7.46 15.20 -25.20
N ASP A 226 7.68 15.39 -26.50
CA ASP A 226 9.02 15.43 -27.11
C ASP A 226 9.98 16.40 -26.41
N LEU A 227 9.50 17.58 -26.02
CA LEU A 227 10.32 18.58 -25.29
C LEU A 227 10.83 18.08 -23.93
N ASP A 228 10.04 17.25 -23.24
CA ASP A 228 10.41 16.70 -21.94
C ASP A 228 11.38 15.52 -22.10
N LEU A 229 11.21 14.71 -23.16
CA LEU A 229 12.17 13.68 -23.55
C LEU A 229 13.51 14.27 -24.02
N ASP A 230 13.48 15.37 -24.77
CA ASP A 230 14.68 16.10 -25.19
C ASP A 230 15.44 16.64 -23.99
N TRP A 231 14.74 17.22 -23.01
CA TRP A 231 15.34 17.65 -21.75
C TRP A 231 16.00 16.46 -21.03
N PHE A 232 15.32 15.32 -20.95
CA PHE A 232 15.85 14.11 -20.31
C PHE A 232 17.10 13.61 -21.03
N GLY A 233 17.08 13.56 -22.36
CA GLY A 233 18.25 13.20 -23.18
C GLY A 233 19.44 14.15 -22.99
N GLN A 234 19.21 15.46 -22.89
CA GLN A 234 20.25 16.45 -22.60
C GLN A 234 20.84 16.26 -21.19
N TYR A 235 20.00 15.94 -20.20
CA TYR A 235 20.46 15.63 -18.84
C TYR A 235 21.38 14.40 -18.82
N LEU A 236 21.00 13.32 -19.51
CA LEU A 236 21.82 12.11 -19.59
C LEU A 236 23.19 12.34 -20.24
N ARG A 237 23.28 13.28 -21.19
CA ARG A 237 24.55 13.68 -21.82
C ARG A 237 25.37 14.66 -20.98
N GLY A 238 24.84 15.12 -19.84
CA GLY A 238 25.47 16.15 -19.00
C GLY A 238 25.40 17.56 -19.60
N GLU A 239 24.59 17.76 -20.65
CA GLU A 239 24.40 19.07 -21.32
C GLU A 239 23.48 19.99 -20.51
N LYS A 240 22.70 19.42 -19.59
CA LYS A 240 21.74 20.15 -18.76
C LYS A 240 21.77 19.66 -17.32
N ALA A 241 21.78 20.58 -16.38
CA ALA A 241 21.70 20.28 -14.97
C ALA A 241 20.24 20.10 -14.50
N ALA A 242 20.06 19.31 -13.45
CA ALA A 242 18.81 19.26 -12.70
C ALA A 242 18.56 20.58 -11.95
N ASP A 243 17.30 20.88 -11.66
CA ASP A 243 16.89 22.10 -10.94
C ASP A 243 17.28 22.02 -9.45
N LEU A 244 17.32 20.81 -8.87
CA LEU A 244 17.84 20.51 -7.53
C LEU A 244 18.74 19.28 -7.58
N GLN A 245 19.68 19.18 -6.64
CA GLN A 245 20.62 18.06 -6.55
C GLN A 245 20.90 17.66 -5.10
N GLY A 246 21.22 16.38 -4.88
CA GLY A 246 21.66 15.86 -3.59
C GLY A 246 20.65 16.10 -2.47
N MET A 247 21.09 16.76 -1.40
CA MET A 247 20.27 17.01 -0.21
C MET A 247 19.09 17.96 -0.49
N ASP A 248 19.26 18.91 -1.42
CA ASP A 248 18.22 19.88 -1.78
C ASP A 248 16.96 19.18 -2.33
N VAL A 249 17.12 18.00 -2.95
CA VAL A 249 16.00 17.16 -3.39
C VAL A 249 15.20 16.67 -2.19
N PHE A 250 15.86 16.18 -1.14
CA PHE A 250 15.18 15.70 0.06
C PHE A 250 14.51 16.84 0.83
N GLU A 251 15.17 17.99 0.97
CA GLU A 251 14.59 19.18 1.62
C GLU A 251 13.31 19.61 0.90
N PHE A 252 13.33 19.66 -0.43
CA PHE A 252 12.14 19.95 -1.22
C PHE A 252 11.02 18.91 -1.06
N LEU A 253 11.36 17.62 -0.95
CA LEU A 253 10.37 16.57 -0.70
C LEU A 253 9.74 16.68 0.69
N ALA A 254 10.51 17.06 1.70
CA ALA A 254 9.98 17.31 3.03
C ALA A 254 9.03 18.50 3.07
N GLU A 255 9.38 19.60 2.38
CA GLU A 255 8.47 20.74 2.22
C GLU A 255 7.16 20.34 1.56
N LEU A 256 7.21 19.60 0.45
CA LEU A 256 6.00 19.11 -0.22
C LEU A 256 5.16 18.19 0.67
N ALA A 257 5.80 17.37 1.50
CA ALA A 257 5.10 16.48 2.43
C ALA A 257 4.34 17.32 3.47
N LEU A 258 4.97 18.33 4.05
CA LEU A 258 4.30 19.22 5.02
C LEU A 258 3.18 20.03 4.39
N GLU A 259 3.37 20.54 3.16
CA GLU A 259 2.30 21.20 2.40
C GLU A 259 1.11 20.27 2.17
N LYS A 260 1.37 19.02 1.79
CA LYS A 260 0.33 18.00 1.64
C LYS A 260 -0.40 17.72 2.95
N ALA A 261 0.32 17.58 4.07
CA ALA A 261 -0.29 17.37 5.39
C ALA A 261 -1.24 18.51 5.78
N HIS A 262 -0.84 19.76 5.53
CA HIS A 262 -1.67 20.93 5.79
C HIS A 262 -2.93 20.96 4.89
N GLN A 263 -2.79 20.58 3.62
CA GLN A 263 -3.93 20.48 2.70
C GLN A 263 -4.90 19.40 3.14
N ASP A 264 -4.40 18.19 3.44
CA ASP A 264 -5.21 17.06 3.90
C ASP A 264 -5.96 17.43 5.20
N ALA A 265 -5.31 18.12 6.15
CA ALA A 265 -5.94 18.60 7.37
C ALA A 265 -7.01 19.69 7.12
N ALA A 266 -6.73 20.65 6.23
CA ALA A 266 -7.67 21.70 5.86
C ALA A 266 -8.91 21.14 5.15
N ASP A 267 -8.74 20.10 4.32
CA ASP A 267 -9.87 19.46 3.66
C ASP A 267 -10.74 18.69 4.65
N VAL A 268 -10.18 17.99 5.63
CA VAL A 268 -10.95 17.36 6.72
C VAL A 268 -11.75 18.39 7.52
N GLN A 269 -11.18 19.57 7.80
CA GLN A 269 -11.85 20.64 8.54
C GLN A 269 -13.11 21.17 7.81
N LYS A 270 -13.07 21.26 6.47
CA LYS A 270 -14.22 21.69 5.64
C LYS A 270 -15.43 20.75 5.73
N TRP A 271 -15.24 19.48 6.09
CA TRP A 271 -16.33 18.52 6.28
C TRP A 271 -16.92 18.55 7.70
N ILE A 272 -16.24 19.17 8.66
CA ILE A 272 -16.65 19.22 10.07
C ILE A 272 -17.42 20.52 10.41
N GLU A 273 -17.25 21.58 9.62
CA GLU A 273 -18.07 22.79 9.77
C GLU A 273 -19.51 22.55 9.28
N PRO A 274 -20.54 22.87 10.10
CA PRO A 274 -21.93 22.72 9.67
C PRO A 274 -22.22 23.69 8.53
N GLN A 275 -22.54 23.15 7.36
CA GLN A 275 -23.12 23.93 6.26
C GLN A 275 -24.59 24.27 6.57
N ASP A 276 -24.85 25.16 7.54
CA ASP A 276 -25.98 26.10 7.49
C ASP A 276 -26.00 27.11 8.67
N PRO A 277 -25.87 28.43 8.44
CA PRO A 277 -26.20 29.43 9.45
C PRO A 277 -27.71 29.73 9.58
N LEU A 278 -28.59 29.16 8.72
CA LEU A 278 -29.98 29.62 8.61
C LEU A 278 -31.02 28.92 9.52
N LEU A 279 -30.61 28.07 10.47
CA LEU A 279 -31.53 27.45 11.44
C LEU A 279 -31.39 28.00 12.88
N THR A 280 -30.82 29.19 13.04
CA THR A 280 -30.82 29.93 14.33
C THR A 280 -31.66 31.21 14.28
N ALA A 281 -32.69 31.24 13.42
CA ALA A 281 -33.68 32.31 13.36
C ALA A 281 -35.10 31.74 13.30
N ALA A 282 -35.47 30.97 14.32
CA ALA A 282 -36.86 30.69 14.68
C ALA A 282 -36.97 30.67 16.21
N ALA A 283 -36.78 31.86 16.79
CA ALA A 283 -37.33 32.27 18.07
C ALA A 283 -38.47 33.26 17.77
#